data_AF-A0A424RAE4-F1
#
_entry.id   AF-A0A424RAE4-F1
#
_cell.length_a   1.000
_cell.length_b   1.000
_cell.length_c   1.000
_cell.angle_alpha   90.00
_cell.angle_beta   90.00
_cell.angle_gamma   90.00
#
_symmetry.space_group_name_H-M   'P 1'
#
loop_
_entity.id
_entity.type
_entity.pdbx_description
1 polymer ?
#
loop_
_entity_poly.entity_id
_entity_poly.type
_entity_poly.pdbx_seq_one_letter_code
_entity_poly.pdbx_strand_id
1 'polypeptide(L)'
;MKANDLLTENTNLHLTHLEDLALFQGKTGAIKAINFLKNLADLAKSSSAKKFNVTIKWDGSPAIFCGTDPSDGKFFVGTKAVFNKGAKLNKSLEDIDSNHPDVVQKGETKEKSGLRNKLRVAFTELSKLGIENVLQGDLLFTKSDLKSISYKGDPYIAFKPNTLTYAVPSESNIAKELKQAELGIVFHTSYSGNSLEEMSASFNVDLSKLNKVSSVWYDDAYIKDFTGIVNLTTGEYQAVQTAIKDAESYIGKSGNIFDWLEATELGKDFKQKVHANHNNMVRAGAITQDPSSFFNNFAKDYENRIEKEISNLKTGREGPAGQRKLAGLEQWNKTYFANKNNVEAWYSAWLKLTAIKNTLYQKLKNIKAIDAFELQGDEYVVSDQEGFVAVDHVGDAVKIIDRLDFSKKNFAKESVQYSFINDLTESRAFRSRQDIGKFTAPEIGNIIYSYMIALMVMHNEFKYKKMAQDYSSRTLSYGNFDFFRTNGTDLYLLIHSILGKGSIIQFNDDKRSDAYVERLQSNILSVKNILNIIKQNNLSNVGSELMRIERELKINDSVLKKSRRMVSDYSKLKQKERYTLLINIEQYIRRNVPKSELYSILQNMNKERQLTNRITTQKALPKNVAVGAN
;
A
#
# COMPACT_ATOMS: atom_id res chain seq x y z
N MET A 1 -6.02 -16.23 -14.75
CA MET A 1 -6.26 -16.76 -13.39
C MET A 1 -7.71 -16.53 -13.03
N LYS A 2 -8.44 -17.58 -12.62
CA LYS A 2 -9.85 -17.48 -12.22
C LYS A 2 -9.91 -17.19 -10.71
N ALA A 3 -10.89 -16.40 -10.28
CA ALA A 3 -11.03 -15.89 -8.91
C ALA A 3 -11.25 -16.96 -7.82
N ASN A 4 -11.42 -18.24 -8.19
CA ASN A 4 -11.70 -19.33 -7.25
C ASN A 4 -10.45 -20.01 -6.67
N ASP A 5 -9.24 -19.75 -7.19
CA ASP A 5 -8.01 -20.35 -6.64
C ASP A 5 -7.48 -19.62 -5.38
N LEU A 6 -8.20 -18.59 -4.89
CA LEU A 6 -7.90 -17.84 -3.67
C LEU A 6 -8.61 -18.36 -2.41
N LEU A 7 -9.39 -19.44 -2.51
CA LEU A 7 -10.25 -19.92 -1.41
C LEU A 7 -9.79 -21.24 -0.77
N THR A 8 -8.68 -21.81 -1.21
CA THR A 8 -7.98 -22.89 -0.50
C THR A 8 -6.60 -22.41 -0.08
N GLU A 9 -6.57 -21.42 0.82
CA GLU A 9 -5.35 -20.94 1.44
C GLU A 9 -4.91 -21.93 2.52
N ASN A 10 -3.78 -22.58 2.29
CA ASN A 10 -3.15 -23.51 3.23
C ASN A 10 -2.91 -22.82 4.58
N THR A 11 -3.47 -23.41 5.64
CA THR A 11 -3.54 -22.90 7.02
C THR A 11 -2.18 -22.64 7.70
N ASN A 12 -1.07 -23.11 7.12
CA ASN A 12 0.26 -23.06 7.75
C ASN A 12 1.23 -22.01 7.16
N LEU A 13 0.81 -21.15 6.22
CA LEU A 13 1.77 -20.31 5.46
C LEU A 13 1.56 -18.79 5.54
N HIS A 14 0.50 -18.30 6.18
CA HIS A 14 0.27 -16.86 6.39
C HIS A 14 -0.08 -16.57 7.84
N LEU A 15 0.79 -15.80 8.52
CA LEU A 15 0.55 -15.31 9.88
C LEU A 15 -0.66 -14.36 9.90
N THR A 16 -1.63 -14.66 10.75
CA THR A 16 -2.81 -13.82 10.95
C THR A 16 -2.40 -12.48 11.57
N HIS A 17 -3.02 -11.39 11.10
CA HIS A 17 -2.90 -10.10 11.74
C HIS A 17 -3.60 -10.10 13.09
N LEU A 18 -3.02 -9.40 14.07
CA LEU A 18 -3.53 -9.42 15.44
C LEU A 18 -5.01 -9.08 15.56
N GLU A 19 -5.48 -8.02 14.90
CA GLU A 19 -6.88 -7.61 14.95
C GLU A 19 -7.84 -8.59 14.26
N ASP A 20 -7.36 -9.39 13.29
CA ASP A 20 -8.19 -10.38 12.59
C ASP A 20 -8.40 -11.66 13.41
N LEU A 21 -7.69 -11.83 14.53
CA LEU A 21 -7.99 -12.90 15.47
C LEU A 21 -9.45 -12.80 15.97
N ALA A 22 -9.96 -11.59 16.16
CA ALA A 22 -11.35 -11.34 16.53
C ALA A 22 -12.36 -11.76 15.46
N LEU A 23 -11.93 -11.86 14.20
CA LEU A 23 -12.75 -12.32 13.08
C LEU A 23 -12.69 -13.84 12.92
N PHE A 24 -11.49 -14.41 12.96
CA PHE A 24 -11.25 -15.82 12.62
C PHE A 24 -11.38 -16.78 13.79
N GLN A 25 -11.01 -16.35 15.00
CA GLN A 25 -11.05 -17.16 16.24
C GLN A 25 -12.11 -16.65 17.22
N GLY A 26 -13.04 -15.81 16.73
CA GLY A 26 -14.15 -15.26 17.50
C GLY A 26 -13.71 -14.54 18.78
N LYS A 27 -14.51 -14.70 19.84
CA LYS A 27 -14.28 -14.03 21.13
C LYS A 27 -12.95 -14.42 21.76
N THR A 28 -12.56 -15.70 21.65
CA THR A 28 -11.26 -16.20 22.15
C THR A 28 -10.11 -15.49 21.44
N GLY A 29 -10.17 -15.34 20.12
CA GLY A 29 -9.18 -14.57 19.37
C GLY A 29 -9.10 -13.10 19.75
N ALA A 30 -10.25 -12.47 19.98
CA ALA A 30 -10.30 -11.08 20.43
C ALA A 30 -9.64 -10.89 21.81
N ILE A 31 -9.87 -11.82 22.74
CA ILE A 31 -9.22 -11.82 24.07
C ILE A 31 -7.71 -12.08 23.94
N LYS A 32 -7.30 -13.03 23.08
CA LYS A 32 -5.87 -13.28 22.77
C LYS A 32 -5.19 -12.00 22.28
N ALA A 33 -5.81 -11.29 21.33
CA ALA A 33 -5.30 -10.03 20.80
C ALA A 33 -5.14 -8.96 21.89
N ILE A 34 -6.10 -8.84 22.81
CA ILE A 34 -6.02 -7.90 23.94
C ILE A 34 -4.89 -8.25 24.90
N ASN A 35 -4.83 -9.51 25.34
CA ASN A 35 -3.79 -9.97 26.27
C ASN A 35 -2.40 -9.74 25.68
N PHE A 36 -2.25 -10.00 24.39
CA PHE A 36 -1.02 -9.74 23.67
C PHE A 36 -0.64 -8.25 23.67
N LEU A 37 -1.57 -7.35 23.29
CA LEU A 37 -1.30 -5.91 23.26
C LEU A 37 -1.00 -5.34 24.65
N LYS A 38 -1.67 -5.87 25.68
CA LYS A 38 -1.43 -5.52 27.07
C LYS A 38 -0.03 -5.92 27.52
N ASN A 39 0.36 -7.18 27.27
CA ASN A 39 1.70 -7.66 27.58
C ASN A 39 2.77 -6.85 26.84
N LEU A 40 2.55 -6.54 25.55
CA LEU A 40 3.45 -5.71 24.76
C LEU A 40 3.59 -4.29 25.31
N ALA A 41 2.49 -3.67 25.76
CA ALA A 41 2.51 -2.36 26.41
C ALA A 41 3.23 -2.38 27.77
N ASP A 42 3.09 -3.44 28.55
CA ASP A 42 3.75 -3.61 29.85
C ASP A 42 5.27 -3.77 29.70
N LEU A 43 5.70 -4.51 28.66
CA LEU A 43 7.11 -4.62 28.27
C LEU A 43 7.67 -3.28 27.81
N ALA A 44 6.89 -2.51 27.05
CA ALA A 44 7.26 -1.18 26.60
C ALA A 44 7.22 -0.08 27.70
N LYS A 45 6.89 -0.43 28.95
CA LYS A 45 6.91 0.49 30.09
C LYS A 45 7.97 0.15 31.13
N SER A 46 8.38 -1.12 31.24
CA SER A 46 9.17 -1.61 32.37
C SER A 46 10.42 -2.35 31.93
N SER A 47 11.45 -2.34 32.76
CA SER A 47 12.59 -3.28 32.73
C SER A 47 12.19 -4.70 33.17
N SER A 48 10.99 -5.15 32.78
CA SER A 48 10.38 -6.40 33.26
C SER A 48 11.17 -7.64 32.84
N ALA A 49 11.25 -8.60 33.77
CA ALA A 49 11.92 -9.89 33.60
C ALA A 49 11.15 -10.93 32.76
N LYS A 50 9.97 -10.59 32.19
CA LYS A 50 9.22 -11.53 31.31
C LYS A 50 9.76 -11.46 29.88
N LYS A 51 10.35 -12.56 29.41
CA LYS A 51 11.03 -12.66 28.10
C LYS A 51 10.06 -12.83 26.93
N PHE A 52 9.46 -11.76 26.41
CA PHE A 52 8.70 -11.86 25.16
C PHE A 52 9.61 -11.75 23.95
N ASN A 53 9.46 -12.64 22.98
CA ASN A 53 10.29 -12.64 21.78
C ASN A 53 9.54 -11.92 20.66
N VAL A 54 10.01 -10.73 20.30
CA VAL A 54 9.57 -10.06 19.06
C VAL A 54 10.65 -10.26 18.00
N THR A 55 10.18 -10.59 16.82
CA THR A 55 10.96 -10.94 15.65
C THR A 55 10.76 -9.84 14.61
N ILE A 56 11.85 -9.33 14.03
CA ILE A 56 11.82 -8.36 12.94
C ILE A 56 11.65 -9.10 11.61
N LYS A 57 10.74 -8.63 10.76
CA LYS A 57 10.74 -9.04 9.36
C LYS A 57 11.75 -8.23 8.57
N TRP A 58 12.78 -8.90 8.09
CA TRP A 58 13.76 -8.32 7.18
C TRP A 58 13.22 -8.36 5.75
N ASP A 59 13.50 -7.33 4.94
CA ASP A 59 13.14 -7.26 3.53
C ASP A 59 14.14 -8.05 2.66
N GLY A 60 14.41 -9.30 3.04
CA GLY A 60 15.32 -10.18 2.33
C GLY A 60 14.66 -10.84 1.11
N SER A 61 15.47 -11.15 0.09
CA SER A 61 15.00 -11.86 -1.09
C SER A 61 16.14 -12.57 -1.83
N PRO A 62 15.94 -13.85 -2.23
CA PRO A 62 14.76 -14.68 -1.97
C PRO A 62 14.74 -15.25 -0.54
N ALA A 63 13.58 -15.77 -0.11
CA ALA A 63 13.52 -16.67 1.04
C ALA A 63 14.22 -18.00 0.71
N ILE A 64 15.15 -18.40 1.57
CA ILE A 64 15.97 -19.60 1.44
C ILE A 64 15.57 -20.61 2.51
N PHE A 65 15.25 -21.81 2.07
CA PHE A 65 15.16 -23.01 2.88
C PHE A 65 16.47 -23.76 2.75
N CYS A 66 17.09 -24.14 3.86
CA CYS A 66 18.36 -24.86 3.86
C CYS A 66 18.47 -25.76 5.07
N GLY A 67 19.24 -26.84 4.95
CA GLY A 67 19.40 -27.81 6.02
C GLY A 67 19.66 -29.20 5.49
N THR A 68 19.66 -30.17 6.40
CA THR A 68 19.76 -31.58 6.04
C THR A 68 18.37 -32.11 5.73
N ASP A 69 18.20 -32.72 4.55
CA ASP A 69 16.96 -33.38 4.19
C ASP A 69 16.81 -34.66 5.03
N PRO A 70 15.74 -34.81 5.84
CA PRO A 70 15.57 -35.98 6.69
C PRO A 70 15.37 -37.28 5.89
N SER A 71 15.01 -37.21 4.61
CA SER A 71 14.77 -38.39 3.76
C SER A 71 16.05 -39.09 3.31
N ASP A 72 17.13 -38.36 3.06
CA ASP A 72 18.39 -38.93 2.54
C ASP A 72 19.67 -38.38 3.21
N GLY A 73 19.54 -37.51 4.21
CA GLY A 73 20.66 -36.96 4.97
C GLY A 73 21.53 -35.99 4.19
N LYS A 74 21.12 -35.55 2.99
CA LYS A 74 21.91 -34.62 2.18
C LYS A 74 21.55 -33.18 2.50
N PHE A 75 22.56 -32.31 2.49
CA PHE A 75 22.34 -30.88 2.57
C PHE A 75 21.64 -30.39 1.30
N PHE A 76 20.66 -29.49 1.46
CA PHE A 76 19.99 -28.86 0.35
C PHE A 76 19.80 -27.36 0.59
N VAL A 77 19.57 -26.65 -0.52
CA VAL A 77 18.95 -25.32 -0.49
C VAL A 77 17.75 -25.27 -1.42
N GLY A 78 16.81 -24.38 -1.15
CA GLY A 78 15.65 -24.17 -2.00
C GLY A 78 14.89 -22.90 -1.69
N THR A 79 13.90 -22.61 -2.52
CA THR A 79 12.92 -21.55 -2.26
C THR A 79 11.64 -22.18 -1.69
N LYS A 80 10.56 -21.41 -1.55
CA LYS A 80 9.26 -21.92 -1.07
C LYS A 80 8.72 -23.16 -1.83
N ALA A 81 9.24 -23.43 -3.03
CA ALA A 81 8.89 -24.60 -3.83
C ALA A 81 9.35 -25.95 -3.24
N VAL A 82 10.08 -25.97 -2.11
CA VAL A 82 10.47 -27.21 -1.42
C VAL A 82 9.28 -27.97 -0.80
N PHE A 83 8.13 -27.33 -0.60
CA PHE A 83 6.92 -27.97 -0.04
C PHE A 83 5.89 -28.38 -1.09
N ASN A 84 6.21 -28.24 -2.37
CA ASN A 84 5.29 -28.63 -3.44
C ASN A 84 5.34 -30.15 -3.64
N LYS A 85 4.26 -30.74 -4.17
CA LYS A 85 4.20 -32.17 -4.58
C LYS A 85 5.28 -32.60 -5.60
N GLY A 86 6.05 -31.66 -6.15
CA GLY A 86 7.28 -31.87 -6.91
C GLY A 86 8.36 -30.92 -6.37
N ALA A 87 8.86 -31.23 -5.17
CA ALA A 87 9.73 -30.36 -4.40
C ALA A 87 11.02 -30.04 -5.16
N LYS A 88 11.37 -28.75 -5.23
CA LYS A 88 12.60 -28.27 -5.89
C LYS A 88 13.75 -28.15 -4.89
N LEU A 89 14.15 -29.29 -4.34
CA LEU A 89 15.30 -29.41 -3.47
C LEU A 89 16.56 -29.39 -4.31
N ASN A 90 17.49 -28.48 -4.01
CA ASN A 90 18.74 -28.37 -4.74
C ASN A 90 19.84 -28.93 -3.85
N LYS A 91 20.24 -30.18 -4.13
CA LYS A 91 21.26 -30.94 -3.39
C LYS A 91 22.62 -30.91 -4.10
N SER A 92 22.65 -30.38 -5.32
CA SER A 92 23.87 -30.06 -6.07
C SER A 92 23.72 -28.73 -6.83
N LEU A 93 24.82 -28.26 -7.44
CA LEU A 93 24.78 -27.08 -8.30
C LEU A 93 23.99 -27.34 -9.59
N GLU A 94 24.03 -28.57 -10.11
CA GLU A 94 23.30 -29.02 -11.29
C GLU A 94 21.78 -29.05 -11.05
N ASP A 95 21.36 -29.40 -9.82
CA ASP A 95 19.95 -29.34 -9.43
C ASP A 95 19.42 -27.91 -9.52
N ILE A 96 20.24 -26.90 -9.17
CA ILE A 96 19.84 -25.48 -9.24
C ILE A 96 19.53 -25.08 -10.68
N ASP A 97 20.35 -25.49 -11.63
CA ASP A 97 20.13 -25.21 -13.05
C ASP A 97 18.87 -25.92 -13.57
N SER A 98 18.71 -27.19 -13.21
CA SER A 98 17.60 -28.03 -13.67
C SER A 98 16.26 -27.63 -13.06
N ASN A 99 16.24 -27.23 -11.78
CA ASN A 99 15.02 -26.83 -11.08
C ASN A 99 14.57 -25.40 -11.39
N HIS A 100 15.51 -24.53 -11.78
CA HIS A 100 15.23 -23.11 -12.03
C HIS A 100 15.63 -22.67 -13.45
N PRO A 101 15.13 -23.34 -14.50
CA PRO A 101 15.40 -22.94 -15.88
C PRO A 101 14.70 -21.62 -16.20
N ASP A 102 15.20 -20.95 -17.22
CA ASP A 102 14.55 -19.77 -17.79
C ASP A 102 13.16 -20.15 -18.32
N VAL A 103 12.19 -19.24 -18.19
CA VAL A 103 10.79 -19.54 -18.53
C VAL A 103 10.29 -18.58 -19.59
N VAL A 104 9.64 -19.10 -20.63
CA VAL A 104 8.95 -18.26 -21.62
C VAL A 104 7.56 -17.94 -21.08
N GLN A 105 7.29 -16.66 -20.84
CA GLN A 105 6.00 -16.19 -20.37
C GLN A 105 5.46 -15.16 -21.37
N LYS A 106 4.31 -15.45 -21.99
CA LYS A 106 3.66 -14.58 -22.99
C LYS A 106 4.57 -14.23 -24.19
N GLY A 107 5.45 -15.14 -24.61
CA GLY A 107 6.35 -14.95 -25.75
C GLY A 107 7.68 -14.26 -25.40
N GLU A 108 7.89 -13.88 -24.14
CA GLU A 108 9.15 -13.29 -23.66
C GLU A 108 9.89 -14.29 -22.75
N THR A 109 11.20 -14.43 -22.95
CA THR A 109 12.06 -15.24 -22.07
C THR A 109 12.33 -14.46 -20.79
N LYS A 110 11.87 -15.00 -19.66
CA LYS A 110 12.20 -14.51 -18.33
C LYS A 110 13.40 -15.27 -17.79
N GLU A 111 14.56 -14.64 -17.86
CA GLU A 111 15.80 -15.17 -17.31
C GLU A 111 15.75 -15.29 -15.78
N LYS A 112 16.26 -16.39 -15.25
CA LYS A 112 16.40 -16.66 -13.81
C LYS A 112 17.85 -16.75 -13.35
N SER A 113 18.80 -16.29 -14.18
CA SER A 113 20.24 -16.29 -13.89
C SER A 113 20.58 -15.68 -12.52
N GLY A 114 19.96 -14.55 -12.16
CA GLY A 114 20.14 -13.92 -10.85
C GLY A 114 19.70 -14.80 -9.67
N LEU A 115 18.57 -15.51 -9.80
CA LEU A 115 18.11 -16.45 -8.78
C LEU A 115 19.06 -17.65 -8.66
N ARG A 116 19.50 -18.21 -9.79
CA ARG A 116 20.44 -19.33 -9.82
C ARG A 116 21.76 -18.95 -9.13
N ASN A 117 22.30 -17.77 -9.41
CA ASN A 117 23.54 -17.30 -8.78
C ASN A 117 23.40 -17.17 -7.26
N LYS A 118 22.31 -16.57 -6.77
CA LYS A 118 22.02 -16.48 -5.33
C LYS A 118 21.90 -17.86 -4.68
N LEU A 119 21.20 -18.81 -5.33
CA LEU A 119 21.06 -20.17 -4.83
C LEU A 119 22.40 -20.92 -4.82
N ARG A 120 23.29 -20.71 -5.79
CA ARG A 120 24.63 -21.32 -5.80
C ARG A 120 25.48 -20.84 -4.64
N VAL A 121 25.50 -19.52 -4.40
CA VAL A 121 26.20 -18.96 -3.23
C VAL A 121 25.58 -19.50 -1.94
N ALA A 122 24.25 -19.52 -1.83
CA ALA A 122 23.57 -20.09 -0.68
C ALA A 122 23.92 -21.57 -0.44
N PHE A 123 23.94 -22.40 -1.48
CA PHE A 123 24.31 -23.81 -1.36
C PHE A 123 25.74 -23.97 -0.85
N THR A 124 26.69 -23.31 -1.48
CA THR A 124 28.11 -23.40 -1.14
C THR A 124 28.39 -22.86 0.26
N GLU A 125 27.83 -21.71 0.62
CA GLU A 125 28.15 -21.02 1.86
C GLU A 125 27.39 -21.57 3.06
N LEU A 126 26.08 -21.83 2.93
CA LEU A 126 25.25 -22.31 4.05
C LEU A 126 25.56 -23.76 4.43
N SER A 127 26.08 -24.57 3.50
CA SER A 127 26.54 -25.95 3.80
C SER A 127 27.64 -26.00 4.86
N LYS A 128 28.41 -24.91 5.02
CA LYS A 128 29.51 -24.80 5.99
C LYS A 128 29.00 -24.61 7.43
N LEU A 129 27.74 -24.21 7.61
CA LEU A 129 27.17 -23.88 8.91
C LEU A 129 26.82 -25.10 9.76
N GLY A 130 26.83 -26.32 9.19
CA GLY A 130 26.50 -27.54 9.93
C GLY A 130 25.02 -27.62 10.34
N ILE A 131 24.11 -27.20 9.44
CA ILE A 131 22.68 -27.13 9.75
C ILE A 131 22.06 -28.54 9.76
N GLU A 132 21.74 -29.04 10.96
CA GLU A 132 21.13 -30.37 11.15
C GLU A 132 19.65 -30.40 10.76
N ASN A 133 18.85 -29.44 11.24
CA ASN A 133 17.42 -29.33 10.91
C ASN A 133 17.20 -28.48 9.65
N VAL A 134 15.96 -28.24 9.26
CA VAL A 134 15.65 -27.31 8.17
C VAL A 134 15.41 -25.92 8.74
N LEU A 135 16.16 -24.94 8.24
CA LEU A 135 15.99 -23.53 8.55
C LEU A 135 15.44 -22.78 7.35
N GLN A 136 14.60 -21.78 7.62
CA GLN A 136 14.19 -20.77 6.68
C GLN A 136 14.72 -19.41 7.12
N GLY A 137 15.35 -18.72 6.17
CA GLY A 137 15.81 -17.36 6.35
C GLY A 137 15.63 -16.51 5.10
N ASP A 138 15.67 -15.20 5.31
CA ASP A 138 15.56 -14.20 4.25
C ASP A 138 16.97 -13.75 3.83
N LEU A 139 17.34 -14.01 2.57
CA LEU A 139 18.66 -13.63 2.06
C LEU A 139 18.76 -12.10 1.96
N LEU A 140 19.75 -11.51 2.63
CA LEU A 140 19.97 -10.07 2.63
C LEU A 140 20.90 -9.62 1.51
N PHE A 141 22.00 -10.33 1.29
CA PHE A 141 22.97 -10.00 0.25
C PHE A 141 23.80 -11.22 -0.15
N THR A 142 24.28 -11.22 -1.38
CA THR A 142 25.56 -11.85 -1.73
C THR A 142 26.62 -10.77 -1.84
N LYS A 143 27.92 -11.12 -1.77
CA LYS A 143 29.02 -10.14 -1.80
C LYS A 143 28.94 -9.13 -2.94
N SER A 144 28.47 -9.57 -4.11
CA SER A 144 28.24 -8.73 -5.29
C SER A 144 27.20 -7.62 -5.10
N ASP A 145 26.31 -7.77 -4.11
CA ASP A 145 25.23 -6.81 -3.82
C ASP A 145 25.69 -5.66 -2.92
N LEU A 146 26.84 -5.81 -2.24
CA LEU A 146 27.42 -4.79 -1.36
C LEU A 146 27.98 -3.62 -2.17
N LYS A 147 27.67 -2.40 -1.75
CA LYS A 147 28.12 -1.16 -2.40
C LYS A 147 28.60 -0.15 -1.36
N SER A 148 29.67 0.57 -1.68
CA SER A 148 30.06 1.76 -0.92
C SER A 148 29.21 2.94 -1.38
N ILE A 149 28.53 3.59 -0.44
CA ILE A 149 27.73 4.81 -0.69
C ILE A 149 28.17 5.93 0.25
N SER A 150 27.88 7.18 -0.11
CA SER A 150 28.00 8.31 0.82
C SER A 150 26.59 8.80 1.18
N TYR A 151 26.34 8.98 2.48
CA TYR A 151 25.09 9.52 2.99
C TYR A 151 25.40 10.65 3.98
N LYS A 152 24.89 11.86 3.70
CA LYS A 152 25.16 13.08 4.48
C LYS A 152 26.65 13.40 4.70
N GLY A 153 27.51 12.98 3.77
CA GLY A 153 28.96 13.19 3.83
C GLY A 153 29.74 12.03 4.47
N ASP A 154 29.05 11.10 5.12
CA ASP A 154 29.68 9.96 5.80
C ASP A 154 29.68 8.70 4.90
N PRO A 155 30.72 7.85 4.96
CA PRO A 155 30.82 6.65 4.14
C PRO A 155 30.05 5.46 4.75
N TYR A 156 29.24 4.78 3.95
CA TYR A 156 28.46 3.60 4.34
C TYR A 156 28.71 2.41 3.41
N ILE A 157 28.50 1.21 3.94
CA ILE A 157 28.29 -0.01 3.16
C ILE A 157 26.81 -0.26 3.08
N ALA A 158 26.29 -0.45 1.88
CA ALA A 158 24.88 -0.63 1.63
C ALA A 158 24.59 -1.83 0.72
N PHE A 159 23.43 -2.44 0.92
CA PHE A 159 22.90 -3.50 0.07
C PHE A 159 21.39 -3.39 0.00
N LYS A 160 20.81 -3.89 -1.09
CA LYS A 160 19.37 -3.82 -1.33
C LYS A 160 18.87 -5.22 -1.72
N PRO A 161 18.39 -6.04 -0.76
CA PRO A 161 17.95 -7.39 -1.06
C PRO A 161 16.71 -7.38 -1.96
N ASN A 162 15.83 -6.39 -1.74
CA ASN A 162 14.53 -6.26 -2.41
C ASN A 162 14.12 -4.79 -2.57
N THR A 163 13.37 -4.20 -1.63
CA THR A 163 12.91 -2.80 -1.65
C THR A 163 13.81 -1.86 -0.86
N LEU A 164 14.19 -2.29 0.33
CA LEU A 164 14.91 -1.48 1.30
C LEU A 164 16.40 -1.61 1.04
N THR A 165 17.07 -0.47 0.98
CA THR A 165 18.52 -0.39 1.04
C THR A 165 18.92 -0.37 2.50
N TYR A 166 19.55 -1.43 2.98
CA TYR A 166 20.19 -1.43 4.29
C TYR A 166 21.55 -0.76 4.17
N ALA A 167 21.93 0.03 5.17
CA ALA A 167 23.28 0.60 5.21
C ALA A 167 23.84 0.62 6.63
N VAL A 168 25.15 0.40 6.73
CA VAL A 168 25.92 0.48 7.97
C VAL A 168 27.12 1.41 7.77
N PRO A 169 27.51 2.21 8.78
CA PRO A 169 28.71 3.05 8.68
C PRO A 169 29.95 2.22 8.33
N SER A 170 30.77 2.69 7.40
CA SER A 170 31.87 1.90 6.83
C SER A 170 32.93 1.46 7.84
N GLU A 171 33.07 2.22 8.93
CA GLU A 171 34.03 1.97 10.02
C GLU A 171 33.48 1.07 11.13
N SER A 172 32.18 0.70 11.07
CA SER A 172 31.56 -0.15 12.09
C SER A 172 32.08 -1.59 12.03
N ASN A 173 32.06 -2.29 13.17
CA ASN A 173 32.44 -3.70 13.23
C ASN A 173 31.56 -4.57 12.32
N ILE A 174 30.26 -4.28 12.27
CA ILE A 174 29.34 -4.96 11.36
C ILE A 174 29.74 -4.75 9.90
N ALA A 175 30.17 -3.55 9.48
CA ALA A 175 30.65 -3.33 8.11
C ALA A 175 31.87 -4.21 7.76
N LYS A 176 32.74 -4.51 8.74
CA LYS A 176 33.88 -5.43 8.54
C LYS A 176 33.39 -6.86 8.32
N GLU A 177 32.42 -7.32 9.12
CA GLU A 177 31.80 -8.64 8.98
C GLU A 177 31.09 -8.77 7.62
N LEU A 178 30.28 -7.77 7.23
CA LEU A 178 29.58 -7.79 5.95
C LEU A 178 30.55 -7.86 4.76
N LYS A 179 31.66 -7.10 4.79
CA LYS A 179 32.67 -7.11 3.73
C LYS A 179 33.42 -8.44 3.61
N GLN A 180 33.57 -9.16 4.72
CA GLN A 180 34.22 -10.48 4.75
C GLN A 180 33.29 -11.60 4.27
N ALA A 181 31.99 -11.45 4.49
CA ALA A 181 31.00 -12.44 4.12
C ALA A 181 30.78 -12.52 2.61
N GLU A 182 30.65 -13.75 2.11
CA GLU A 182 30.18 -14.05 0.76
C GLU A 182 28.64 -13.98 0.68
N LEU A 183 27.98 -14.23 1.81
CA LEU A 183 26.53 -14.28 1.94
C LEU A 183 26.07 -13.72 3.30
N GLY A 184 24.98 -12.95 3.27
CA GLY A 184 24.24 -12.52 4.45
C GLY A 184 22.82 -13.03 4.47
N ILE A 185 22.39 -13.65 5.57
CA ILE A 185 21.03 -14.19 5.74
C ILE A 185 20.51 -13.97 7.16
N VAL A 186 19.20 -13.77 7.33
CA VAL A 186 18.58 -13.77 8.65
C VAL A 186 17.63 -14.94 8.76
N PHE A 187 17.87 -15.84 9.72
CA PHE A 187 17.00 -16.98 9.98
C PHE A 187 15.84 -16.61 10.91
N HIS A 188 14.65 -17.05 10.56
CA HIS A 188 13.43 -16.66 11.29
C HIS A 188 12.45 -17.83 11.52
N THR A 189 12.71 -19.01 10.95
CA THR A 189 11.89 -20.20 11.19
C THR A 189 12.75 -21.46 11.13
N SER A 190 12.57 -22.36 12.09
CA SER A 190 13.13 -23.70 12.09
C SER A 190 12.02 -24.71 11.86
N TYR A 191 12.36 -25.83 11.24
CA TYR A 191 11.42 -26.89 10.97
C TYR A 191 12.00 -28.22 11.44
N SER A 192 11.15 -29.03 12.06
CA SER A 192 11.52 -30.34 12.60
C SER A 192 10.45 -31.37 12.27
N GLY A 193 10.87 -32.57 11.91
CA GLY A 193 10.01 -33.67 11.49
C GLY A 193 10.79 -34.73 10.74
N ASN A 194 10.16 -35.89 10.52
CA ASN A 194 10.78 -37.03 9.85
C ASN A 194 10.75 -36.93 8.32
N SER A 195 9.97 -36.00 7.78
CA SER A 195 9.84 -35.72 6.34
C SER A 195 9.60 -34.23 6.11
N LEU A 196 9.81 -33.77 4.88
CA LEU A 196 9.60 -32.37 4.55
C LEU A 196 8.10 -32.00 4.49
N GLU A 197 7.23 -32.98 4.28
CA GLU A 197 5.79 -32.82 4.18
C GLU A 197 5.11 -32.72 5.55
N GLU A 198 5.66 -33.38 6.56
CA GLU A 198 5.09 -33.50 7.91
C GLU A 198 5.78 -32.60 8.95
N MET A 199 6.83 -31.87 8.54
CA MET A 199 7.58 -31.02 9.45
C MET A 199 6.70 -29.94 10.09
N SER A 200 6.95 -29.69 11.38
CA SER A 200 6.32 -28.61 12.14
C SER A 200 7.24 -27.41 12.19
N ALA A 201 6.67 -26.23 11.89
CA ALA A 201 7.38 -24.96 11.96
C ALA A 201 7.48 -24.47 13.41
N SER A 202 8.65 -23.97 13.79
CA SER A 202 8.91 -23.25 15.03
C SER A 202 9.52 -21.90 14.71
N PHE A 203 9.02 -20.85 15.33
CA PHE A 203 9.61 -19.53 15.21
C PHE A 203 10.82 -19.35 16.14
N ASN A 204 10.96 -20.20 17.16
CA ASN A 204 12.09 -20.22 18.10
C ASN A 204 13.33 -20.86 17.48
N VAL A 205 14.01 -20.09 16.64
CA VAL A 205 15.25 -20.51 15.99
C VAL A 205 16.40 -20.41 16.98
N ASP A 206 17.04 -21.55 17.26
CA ASP A 206 18.30 -21.60 17.98
C ASP A 206 19.46 -21.71 16.99
N LEU A 207 20.23 -20.62 16.87
CA LEU A 207 21.40 -20.54 16.00
C LEU A 207 22.72 -20.86 16.74
N SER A 208 22.68 -21.12 18.04
CA SER A 208 23.89 -21.31 18.86
C SER A 208 24.72 -22.53 18.45
N LYS A 209 24.09 -23.49 17.77
CA LYS A 209 24.71 -24.71 17.26
C LYS A 209 25.36 -24.57 15.88
N LEU A 210 25.12 -23.45 15.19
CA LEU A 210 25.70 -23.24 13.86
C LEU A 210 27.19 -22.92 13.95
N ASN A 211 27.98 -23.46 13.02
CA ASN A 211 29.38 -23.11 12.91
C ASN A 211 29.53 -21.60 12.63
N LYS A 212 30.52 -20.96 13.26
CA LYS A 212 30.90 -19.58 12.94
C LYS A 212 31.90 -19.61 11.79
N VAL A 213 31.49 -19.14 10.62
CA VAL A 213 32.31 -19.12 9.41
C VAL A 213 32.33 -17.68 8.90
N SER A 214 33.52 -17.09 8.72
CA SER A 214 33.65 -15.67 8.33
C SER A 214 33.09 -15.36 6.94
N SER A 215 32.92 -16.37 6.09
CA SER A 215 32.29 -16.22 4.77
C SER A 215 30.76 -16.16 4.82
N VAL A 216 30.14 -16.34 5.99
CA VAL A 216 28.69 -16.25 6.18
C VAL A 216 28.36 -15.33 7.32
N TRP A 217 27.74 -14.20 7.00
CA TRP A 217 27.08 -13.39 8.01
C TRP A 217 25.67 -13.92 8.21
N TYR A 218 25.32 -14.26 9.44
CA TYR A 218 23.96 -14.62 9.78
C TYR A 218 23.56 -14.06 11.13
N ASP A 219 22.28 -13.77 11.27
CA ASP A 219 21.68 -13.43 12.55
C ASP A 219 20.32 -14.13 12.68
N ASP A 220 19.80 -14.17 13.90
CA ASP A 220 18.39 -14.46 14.11
C ASP A 220 17.56 -13.20 13.85
N ALA A 221 16.28 -13.40 13.57
CA ALA A 221 15.37 -12.29 13.41
C ALA A 221 14.93 -11.68 14.77
N TYR A 222 15.49 -12.12 15.90
CA TYR A 222 15.04 -11.70 17.23
C TYR A 222 15.65 -10.38 17.69
N ILE A 223 14.83 -9.59 18.37
CA ILE A 223 15.33 -8.44 19.14
C ILE A 223 15.83 -8.98 20.48
N LYS A 224 17.16 -9.00 20.65
CA LYS A 224 17.85 -9.63 21.78
C LYS A 224 17.71 -8.90 23.12
N ASP A 225 17.23 -7.65 23.13
CA ASP A 225 16.94 -6.91 24.36
C ASP A 225 15.80 -5.89 24.15
N PHE A 226 14.70 -6.05 24.89
CA PHE A 226 13.58 -5.10 24.93
C PHE A 226 13.72 -4.07 26.05
N THR A 227 14.59 -4.33 27.02
CA THR A 227 14.63 -3.54 28.24
C THR A 227 15.24 -2.15 27.95
N GLY A 228 14.45 -1.10 28.14
CA GLY A 228 14.88 0.30 27.98
C GLY A 228 14.91 0.87 26.55
N ILE A 229 14.63 0.07 25.51
CA ILE A 229 14.65 0.53 24.10
C ILE A 229 13.29 1.10 23.65
N VAL A 230 12.19 0.58 24.18
CA VAL A 230 10.84 1.08 23.93
C VAL A 230 10.36 1.79 25.19
N ASN A 231 10.56 3.10 25.28
CA ASN A 231 10.05 3.89 26.41
C ASN A 231 8.71 4.51 26.02
N LEU A 232 7.59 3.84 26.35
CA LEU A 232 6.32 4.54 26.45
C LEU A 232 6.40 5.53 27.61
N THR A 233 6.07 6.80 27.36
CA THR A 233 5.85 7.74 28.45
C THR A 233 4.68 7.27 29.32
N THR A 234 4.62 7.71 30.59
CA THR A 234 3.50 7.39 31.48
C THR A 234 2.14 7.73 30.85
N GLY A 235 2.05 8.87 30.14
CA GLY A 235 0.85 9.29 29.44
C GLY A 235 0.49 8.40 28.25
N GLU A 236 1.47 8.02 27.43
CA GLU A 236 1.25 7.10 26.29
C GLU A 236 0.81 5.72 26.76
N TYR A 237 1.43 5.18 27.82
CA TYR A 237 1.01 3.92 28.40
C TYR A 237 -0.43 4.00 28.94
N GLN A 238 -0.79 5.08 29.64
CA GLN A 238 -2.17 5.28 30.12
C GLN A 238 -3.17 5.37 28.96
N ALA A 239 -2.80 6.04 27.86
CA ALA A 239 -3.62 6.11 26.66
C ALA A 239 -3.82 4.73 26.02
N VAL A 240 -2.76 3.92 25.94
CA VAL A 240 -2.83 2.52 25.47
C VAL A 240 -3.71 1.66 26.38
N GLN A 241 -3.56 1.76 27.70
CA GLN A 241 -4.39 1.01 28.65
C GLN A 241 -5.87 1.43 28.59
N THR A 242 -6.15 2.73 28.40
CA THR A 242 -7.51 3.23 28.18
C THR A 242 -8.08 2.66 26.88
N ALA A 243 -7.29 2.67 25.81
CA ALA A 243 -7.71 2.11 24.53
C ALA A 243 -7.98 0.60 24.61
N ILE A 244 -7.18 -0.15 25.38
CA ILE A 244 -7.41 -1.57 25.67
C ILE A 244 -8.75 -1.76 26.37
N LYS A 245 -9.05 -0.98 27.43
CA LYS A 245 -10.34 -1.05 28.13
C LYS A 245 -11.53 -0.75 27.22
N ASP A 246 -11.40 0.21 26.31
CA ASP A 246 -12.43 0.49 25.32
C ASP A 246 -12.64 -0.72 24.38
N ALA A 247 -11.56 -1.38 23.96
CA ALA A 247 -11.65 -2.58 23.12
C ALA A 247 -12.35 -3.73 23.87
N GLU A 248 -12.02 -3.95 25.15
CA GLU A 248 -12.70 -4.93 26.03
C GLU A 248 -14.20 -4.62 26.13
N SER A 249 -14.55 -3.33 26.30
CA SER A 249 -15.94 -2.86 26.36
C SER A 249 -16.69 -3.15 25.06
N TYR A 250 -16.10 -2.85 23.91
CA TYR A 250 -16.70 -3.16 22.61
C TYR A 250 -16.88 -4.68 22.40
N ILE A 251 -15.88 -5.51 22.76
CA ILE A 251 -16.01 -6.97 22.71
C ILE A 251 -17.16 -7.46 23.58
N GLY A 252 -17.35 -6.87 24.77
CA GLY A 252 -18.49 -7.17 25.64
C GLY A 252 -19.84 -6.80 24.99
N LYS A 253 -19.89 -5.65 24.32
CA LYS A 253 -21.09 -5.15 23.61
C LYS A 253 -21.39 -5.89 22.31
N SER A 254 -20.44 -6.60 21.73
CA SER A 254 -20.61 -7.41 20.53
C SER A 254 -21.60 -8.57 20.70
N GLY A 255 -22.02 -8.89 21.92
CA GLY A 255 -23.06 -9.88 22.17
C GLY A 255 -22.74 -11.25 21.56
N ASN A 256 -23.73 -11.85 20.90
CA ASN A 256 -23.64 -13.18 20.29
C ASN A 256 -23.08 -13.18 18.86
N ILE A 257 -22.55 -12.06 18.34
CA ILE A 257 -21.99 -12.05 16.97
C ILE A 257 -20.88 -13.06 16.81
N PHE A 258 -20.03 -13.23 17.83
CA PHE A 258 -18.96 -14.21 17.81
C PHE A 258 -19.51 -15.63 17.68
N ASP A 259 -20.58 -15.98 18.39
CA ASP A 259 -21.21 -17.30 18.29
C ASP A 259 -21.85 -17.50 16.92
N TRP A 260 -22.53 -16.47 16.38
CA TRP A 260 -23.11 -16.51 15.04
C TRP A 260 -22.07 -16.72 13.93
N LEU A 261 -20.92 -16.03 14.06
CA LEU A 261 -19.79 -16.13 13.14
C LEU A 261 -19.20 -17.55 13.11
N GLU A 262 -19.20 -18.26 14.24
CA GLU A 262 -18.68 -19.64 14.34
C GLU A 262 -19.71 -20.72 13.97
N ALA A 263 -20.96 -20.55 14.43
CA ALA A 263 -21.94 -21.64 14.48
C ALA A 263 -22.76 -21.85 13.19
N THR A 264 -22.71 -20.91 12.23
CA THR A 264 -23.56 -20.96 11.03
C THR A 264 -22.77 -20.82 9.74
N GLU A 265 -23.22 -21.49 8.67
CA GLU A 265 -22.62 -21.33 7.33
C GLU A 265 -22.72 -19.88 6.82
N LEU A 266 -23.80 -19.16 7.18
CA LEU A 266 -23.96 -17.73 6.91
C LEU A 266 -22.89 -16.89 7.63
N GLY A 267 -22.59 -17.21 8.89
CA GLY A 267 -21.54 -16.55 9.67
C GLY A 267 -20.13 -16.83 9.11
N LYS A 268 -19.84 -18.06 8.70
CA LYS A 268 -18.56 -18.43 8.06
C LYS A 268 -18.35 -17.70 6.74
N ASP A 269 -19.36 -17.66 5.88
CA ASP A 269 -19.32 -16.92 4.60
C ASP A 269 -19.19 -15.41 4.83
N PHE A 270 -19.82 -14.90 5.89
CA PHE A 270 -19.64 -13.51 6.34
C PHE A 270 -18.19 -13.22 6.74
N LYS A 271 -17.53 -14.08 7.54
CA LYS A 271 -16.12 -13.91 7.91
C LYS A 271 -15.22 -13.74 6.69
N GLN A 272 -15.37 -14.61 5.70
CA GLN A 272 -14.56 -14.59 4.48
C GLN A 272 -14.77 -13.30 3.70
N LYS A 273 -16.02 -12.84 3.57
CA LYS A 273 -16.35 -11.59 2.88
C LYS A 273 -15.87 -10.36 3.62
N VAL A 274 -15.97 -10.35 4.95
CA VAL A 274 -15.43 -9.27 5.79
C VAL A 274 -13.92 -9.19 5.65
N HIS A 275 -13.21 -10.32 5.70
CA HIS A 275 -11.76 -10.35 5.46
C HIS A 275 -11.40 -9.81 4.07
N ALA A 276 -12.13 -10.23 3.04
CA ALA A 276 -11.95 -9.70 1.69
C ALA A 276 -12.24 -8.18 1.62
N ASN A 277 -13.25 -7.69 2.34
CA ASN A 277 -13.56 -6.27 2.43
C ASN A 277 -12.44 -5.50 3.15
N HIS A 278 -11.92 -6.00 4.28
CA HIS A 278 -10.78 -5.41 4.98
C HIS A 278 -9.56 -5.29 4.06
N ASN A 279 -9.25 -6.36 3.31
CA ASN A 279 -8.16 -6.33 2.34
C ASN A 279 -8.40 -5.32 1.21
N ASN A 280 -9.63 -5.19 0.73
CA ASN A 280 -9.98 -4.18 -0.27
C ASN A 280 -9.88 -2.75 0.27
N MET A 281 -10.31 -2.49 1.51
CA MET A 281 -10.15 -1.20 2.18
C MET A 281 -8.67 -0.84 2.36
N VAL A 282 -7.85 -1.81 2.77
CA VAL A 282 -6.40 -1.65 2.91
C VAL A 282 -5.72 -1.40 1.55
N ARG A 283 -6.17 -2.05 0.48
CA ARG A 283 -5.71 -1.80 -0.90
C ARG A 283 -6.14 -0.44 -1.44
N ALA A 284 -7.34 0.01 -1.08
CA ALA A 284 -7.86 1.34 -1.36
C ALA A 284 -7.33 2.40 -0.37
N GLY A 285 -6.33 2.03 0.45
CA GLY A 285 -5.59 2.89 1.35
C GLY A 285 -6.38 3.62 2.43
N ALA A 286 -7.65 3.26 2.64
CA ALA A 286 -8.54 3.86 3.63
C ALA A 286 -9.40 2.79 4.31
N ILE A 287 -9.30 2.73 5.64
CA ILE A 287 -10.16 1.92 6.49
C ILE A 287 -11.35 2.78 6.94
N THR A 288 -12.57 2.27 6.78
CA THR A 288 -13.78 2.98 7.22
C THR A 288 -13.77 3.15 8.73
N GLN A 289 -13.73 4.38 9.23
CA GLN A 289 -13.64 4.66 10.67
C GLN A 289 -15.00 4.65 11.38
N ASP A 290 -16.09 4.83 10.63
CA ASP A 290 -17.45 4.83 11.18
C ASP A 290 -18.07 3.42 11.08
N PRO A 291 -18.37 2.75 12.20
CA PRO A 291 -18.96 1.42 12.21
C PRO A 291 -20.30 1.33 11.48
N SER A 292 -21.13 2.37 11.54
CA SER A 292 -22.41 2.37 10.82
C SER A 292 -22.22 2.49 9.32
N SER A 293 -21.27 3.30 8.86
CA SER A 293 -20.88 3.35 7.45
C SER A 293 -20.32 2.00 6.98
N PHE A 294 -19.46 1.36 7.77
CA PHE A 294 -18.98 0.01 7.45
C PHE A 294 -20.15 -0.98 7.31
N PHE A 295 -21.05 -0.99 8.29
CA PHE A 295 -22.20 -1.88 8.33
C PHE A 295 -23.07 -1.74 7.07
N ASN A 296 -23.45 -0.51 6.71
CA ASN A 296 -24.32 -0.23 5.57
C ASN A 296 -23.62 -0.48 4.22
N ASN A 297 -22.36 -0.07 4.10
CA ASN A 297 -21.59 -0.28 2.87
C ASN A 297 -21.37 -1.77 2.61
N PHE A 298 -21.09 -2.55 3.66
CA PHE A 298 -20.92 -3.99 3.54
C PHE A 298 -22.20 -4.70 3.09
N ALA A 299 -23.36 -4.34 3.64
CA ALA A 299 -24.66 -4.85 3.17
C ALA A 299 -24.87 -4.56 1.68
N LYS A 300 -24.66 -3.30 1.28
CA LYS A 300 -24.82 -2.87 -0.11
C LYS A 300 -23.88 -3.62 -1.06
N ASP A 301 -22.62 -3.81 -0.66
CA ASP A 301 -21.65 -4.56 -1.45
C ASP A 301 -22.03 -6.04 -1.56
N TYR A 302 -22.60 -6.63 -0.52
CA TYR A 302 -23.11 -7.99 -0.54
C TYR A 302 -24.33 -8.13 -1.48
N GLU A 303 -25.31 -7.24 -1.37
CA GLU A 303 -26.47 -7.16 -2.26
C GLU A 303 -26.03 -7.07 -3.73
N ASN A 304 -25.12 -6.14 -4.04
CA ASN A 304 -24.59 -5.96 -5.41
C ASN A 304 -23.89 -7.22 -5.95
N ARG A 305 -23.19 -7.97 -5.10
CA ARG A 305 -22.55 -9.24 -5.50
C ARG A 305 -23.59 -10.29 -5.84
N ILE A 306 -24.60 -10.47 -5.01
CA ILE A 306 -25.66 -11.45 -5.27
C ILE A 306 -26.47 -11.06 -6.51
N GLU A 307 -26.78 -9.78 -6.69
CA GLU A 307 -27.44 -9.27 -7.90
C GLU A 307 -26.61 -9.53 -9.17
N LYS A 308 -25.29 -9.35 -9.10
CA LYS A 308 -24.38 -9.71 -10.19
C LYS A 308 -24.32 -11.21 -10.44
N GLU A 309 -24.39 -12.04 -9.41
CA GLU A 309 -24.45 -13.49 -9.58
C GLU A 309 -25.76 -13.92 -10.25
N ILE A 310 -26.88 -13.29 -9.88
CA ILE A 310 -28.20 -13.53 -10.49
C ILE A 310 -28.20 -13.13 -11.96
N SER A 311 -27.62 -11.97 -12.32
CA SER A 311 -27.57 -11.51 -13.71
C SER A 311 -26.72 -12.43 -14.61
N ASN A 312 -25.78 -13.18 -14.03
CA ASN A 312 -24.98 -14.18 -14.74
C ASN A 312 -25.68 -15.55 -14.87
N LEU A 313 -26.86 -15.75 -14.27
CA LEU A 313 -27.60 -17.01 -14.38
C LEU A 313 -28.30 -17.11 -15.74
N LYS A 314 -28.15 -18.28 -16.40
CA LYS A 314 -28.84 -18.58 -17.66
C LYS A 314 -30.38 -18.53 -17.54
N THR A 315 -30.92 -18.88 -16.37
CA THR A 315 -32.36 -18.89 -16.11
C THR A 315 -32.92 -17.50 -15.74
N GLY A 316 -32.05 -16.49 -15.60
CA GLY A 316 -32.42 -15.14 -15.17
C GLY A 316 -32.93 -15.06 -13.74
N ARG A 317 -33.37 -13.85 -13.35
CA ARG A 317 -33.91 -13.51 -12.02
C ARG A 317 -35.13 -14.34 -11.64
N GLU A 318 -36.05 -14.50 -12.59
CA GLU A 318 -37.32 -15.21 -12.38
C GLU A 318 -37.19 -16.74 -12.37
N GLY A 319 -36.03 -17.27 -12.77
CA GLY A 319 -35.78 -18.71 -12.76
C GLY A 319 -35.60 -19.28 -11.34
N PRO A 320 -35.76 -20.61 -11.15
CA PRO A 320 -35.64 -21.24 -9.84
C PRO A 320 -34.30 -21.01 -9.11
N ALA A 321 -33.21 -20.82 -9.85
CA ALA A 321 -31.90 -20.49 -9.28
C ALA A 321 -31.81 -19.01 -8.84
N GLY A 322 -32.45 -18.09 -9.58
CA GLY A 322 -32.53 -16.67 -9.22
C GLY A 322 -33.38 -16.46 -7.97
N GLN A 323 -34.57 -17.07 -7.94
CA GLN A 323 -35.48 -17.03 -6.79
C GLN A 323 -34.85 -17.59 -5.51
N ARG A 324 -34.08 -18.69 -5.61
CA ARG A 324 -33.33 -19.23 -4.45
C ARG A 324 -32.26 -18.26 -3.93
N LYS A 325 -31.55 -17.56 -4.81
CA LYS A 325 -30.57 -16.54 -4.40
C LYS A 325 -31.24 -15.31 -3.78
N LEU A 326 -32.40 -14.89 -4.29
CA LEU A 326 -33.18 -13.79 -3.71
C LEU A 326 -33.70 -14.12 -2.32
N ALA A 327 -34.28 -15.32 -2.13
CA ALA A 327 -34.70 -15.79 -0.81
C ALA A 327 -33.53 -15.89 0.18
N GLY A 328 -32.37 -16.37 -0.30
CA GLY A 328 -31.14 -16.38 0.49
C GLY A 328 -30.65 -14.98 0.87
N LEU A 329 -30.73 -14.01 -0.05
CA LEU A 329 -30.40 -12.61 0.21
C LEU A 329 -31.35 -11.97 1.21
N GLU A 330 -32.65 -12.21 1.09
CA GLU A 330 -33.66 -11.72 2.04
C GLU A 330 -33.41 -12.26 3.46
N GLN A 331 -33.17 -13.57 3.58
CA GLN A 331 -32.86 -14.20 4.86
C GLN A 331 -31.54 -13.68 5.45
N TRP A 332 -30.53 -13.46 4.59
CA TRP A 332 -29.27 -12.86 5.00
C TRP A 332 -29.48 -11.43 5.51
N ASN A 333 -30.20 -10.59 4.77
CA ASN A 333 -30.51 -9.20 5.15
C ASN A 333 -31.24 -9.16 6.49
N LYS A 334 -32.30 -9.96 6.66
CA LYS A 334 -33.03 -10.06 7.92
C LYS A 334 -32.10 -10.38 9.10
N THR A 335 -31.22 -11.36 8.92
CA THR A 335 -30.28 -11.80 9.97
C THR A 335 -29.21 -10.76 10.25
N TYR A 336 -28.61 -10.16 9.21
CA TYR A 336 -27.55 -9.16 9.32
C TYR A 336 -28.05 -7.87 9.99
N PHE A 337 -29.19 -7.33 9.55
CA PHE A 337 -29.79 -6.13 10.12
C PHE A 337 -30.33 -6.33 11.53
N ALA A 338 -30.81 -7.53 11.88
CA ALA A 338 -31.15 -7.86 13.27
C ALA A 338 -29.94 -7.80 14.22
N ASN A 339 -28.73 -8.01 13.69
CA ASN A 339 -27.49 -8.00 14.46
C ASN A 339 -26.69 -6.69 14.33
N LYS A 340 -27.29 -5.62 13.82
CA LYS A 340 -26.60 -4.35 13.52
C LYS A 340 -25.71 -3.87 14.67
N ASN A 341 -26.26 -3.73 15.87
CA ASN A 341 -25.51 -3.23 17.04
C ASN A 341 -24.32 -4.14 17.38
N ASN A 342 -24.49 -5.45 17.23
CA ASN A 342 -23.45 -6.44 17.52
C ASN A 342 -22.32 -6.37 16.49
N VAL A 343 -22.66 -6.19 15.20
CA VAL A 343 -21.68 -6.00 14.11
C VAL A 343 -20.93 -4.68 14.27
N GLU A 344 -21.63 -3.59 14.58
CA GLU A 344 -21.01 -2.27 14.80
C GLU A 344 -20.06 -2.28 16.02
N ALA A 345 -20.46 -2.94 17.11
CA ALA A 345 -19.61 -3.12 18.28
C ALA A 345 -18.37 -3.99 17.99
N TRP A 346 -18.56 -5.09 17.25
CA TRP A 346 -17.44 -5.94 16.82
C TRP A 346 -16.45 -5.18 15.94
N TYR A 347 -16.94 -4.41 14.97
CA TYR A 347 -16.08 -3.62 14.09
C TYR A 347 -15.38 -2.48 14.86
N SER A 348 -16.05 -1.88 15.83
CA SER A 348 -15.45 -0.91 16.76
C SER A 348 -14.29 -1.53 17.56
N ALA A 349 -14.46 -2.77 18.04
CA ALA A 349 -13.37 -3.51 18.69
C ALA A 349 -12.21 -3.75 17.72
N TRP A 350 -12.48 -4.18 16.48
CA TRP A 350 -11.46 -4.39 15.45
C TRP A 350 -10.67 -3.10 15.11
N LEU A 351 -11.36 -1.95 14.99
CA LEU A 351 -10.72 -0.65 14.80
C LEU A 351 -9.84 -0.27 15.99
N LYS A 352 -10.32 -0.52 17.22
CA LYS A 352 -9.56 -0.19 18.43
C LYS A 352 -8.31 -1.06 18.58
N LEU A 353 -8.42 -2.37 18.32
CA LEU A 353 -7.27 -3.28 18.26
C LEU A 353 -6.23 -2.81 17.23
N THR A 354 -6.70 -2.41 16.04
CA THR A 354 -5.85 -1.86 14.98
C THR A 354 -5.12 -0.59 15.44
N ALA A 355 -5.82 0.34 16.09
CA ALA A 355 -5.25 1.58 16.58
C ALA A 355 -4.17 1.35 17.65
N ILE A 356 -4.46 0.51 18.66
CA ILE A 356 -3.51 0.17 19.73
C ILE A 356 -2.25 -0.48 19.14
N LYS A 357 -2.45 -1.47 18.26
CA LYS A 357 -1.37 -2.15 17.54
C LYS A 357 -0.51 -1.16 16.77
N ASN A 358 -1.12 -0.23 16.04
CA ASN A 358 -0.38 0.78 15.28
C ASN A 358 0.42 1.71 16.21
N THR A 359 -0.14 2.14 17.35
CA THR A 359 0.61 2.93 18.35
C THR A 359 1.85 2.20 18.86
N LEU A 360 1.71 0.92 19.24
CA LEU A 360 2.83 0.11 19.71
C LEU A 360 3.85 -0.17 18.59
N TYR A 361 3.38 -0.45 17.37
CA TYR A 361 4.21 -0.61 16.18
C TYR A 361 5.09 0.62 15.92
N GLN A 362 4.53 1.83 16.03
CA GLN A 362 5.29 3.08 15.84
C GLN A 362 6.39 3.30 16.89
N LYS A 363 6.34 2.60 18.02
CA LYS A 363 7.40 2.62 19.03
C LYS A 363 8.44 1.52 18.78
N LEU A 364 7.99 0.33 18.39
CA LEU A 364 8.86 -0.79 18.01
C LEU A 364 9.73 -0.47 16.80
N LYS A 365 9.22 0.28 15.81
CA LYS A 365 9.99 0.61 14.59
C LYS A 365 11.27 1.42 14.82
N ASN A 366 11.42 2.04 15.98
CA ASN A 366 12.61 2.82 16.33
C ASN A 366 13.74 1.95 16.92
N ILE A 367 13.48 0.67 17.19
CA ILE A 367 14.49 -0.32 17.58
C ILE A 367 15.19 -0.78 16.30
N LYS A 368 16.29 -0.14 15.90
CA LYS A 368 17.05 -0.56 14.71
C LYS A 368 18.49 -0.91 15.07
N ALA A 369 18.91 -2.13 14.75
CA ALA A 369 20.32 -2.54 14.77
C ALA A 369 21.07 -2.12 13.48
N ILE A 370 20.35 -1.95 12.37
CA ILE A 370 20.86 -1.49 11.07
C ILE A 370 19.86 -0.50 10.47
N ASP A 371 20.34 0.62 9.93
CA ASP A 371 19.51 1.59 9.25
C ASP A 371 19.00 1.03 7.91
N ALA A 372 17.70 1.17 7.68
CA ALA A 372 17.06 0.84 6.41
C ALA A 372 16.59 2.13 5.73
N PHE A 373 16.79 2.19 4.41
CA PHE A 373 16.51 3.35 3.57
C PHE A 373 15.67 2.93 2.36
N GLU A 374 14.78 3.81 1.90
CA GLU A 374 14.15 3.75 0.59
C GLU A 374 14.82 4.75 -0.34
N LEU A 375 15.01 4.36 -1.59
CA LEU A 375 15.46 5.28 -2.63
C LEU A 375 14.24 6.00 -3.22
N GLN A 376 14.13 7.30 -2.99
CA GLN A 376 13.08 8.15 -3.57
C GLN A 376 13.71 9.09 -4.61
N GLY A 377 13.64 8.71 -5.89
CA GLY A 377 14.41 9.37 -6.94
C GLY A 377 15.90 9.05 -6.79
N ASP A 378 16.72 10.07 -6.49
CA ASP A 378 18.17 9.94 -6.25
C ASP A 378 18.56 10.09 -4.77
N GLU A 379 17.58 10.22 -3.85
CA GLU A 379 17.82 10.46 -2.42
C GLU A 379 17.45 9.24 -1.56
N TYR A 380 18.29 8.93 -0.55
CA TYR A 380 18.02 7.91 0.46
C TYR A 380 17.20 8.49 1.62
N VAL A 381 15.98 8.01 1.77
CA VAL A 381 15.07 8.40 2.88
C VAL A 381 15.01 7.25 3.87
N VAL A 382 15.15 7.52 5.17
CA VAL A 382 15.02 6.47 6.21
C VAL A 382 13.65 5.80 6.07
N SER A 383 13.67 4.48 5.94
CA SER A 383 12.47 3.65 5.80
C SER A 383 12.30 2.69 6.98
N ASP A 384 11.04 2.38 7.27
CA ASP A 384 10.66 1.44 8.32
C ASP A 384 10.65 0.02 7.75
N GLN A 385 11.24 -0.92 8.49
CA GLN A 385 11.28 -2.35 8.15
C GLN A 385 9.85 -2.92 7.95
N GLU A 386 9.71 -3.99 7.16
CA GLU A 386 8.41 -4.48 6.65
C GLU A 386 7.40 -4.90 7.74
N GLY A 387 7.84 -5.05 8.99
CA GLY A 387 6.96 -5.35 10.10
C GLY A 387 7.60 -6.09 11.25
N PHE A 388 6.82 -6.33 12.31
CA PHE A 388 7.19 -7.25 13.38
C PHE A 388 6.30 -8.48 13.37
N VAL A 389 6.89 -9.63 13.65
CA VAL A 389 6.16 -10.83 14.10
C VAL A 389 6.50 -11.01 15.54
N ALA A 390 5.50 -10.97 16.41
CA ALA A 390 5.75 -11.34 17.79
C ALA A 390 5.16 -12.72 18.07
N VAL A 391 5.90 -13.47 18.87
CA VAL A 391 5.60 -14.84 19.21
C VAL A 391 5.45 -14.89 20.72
N ASP A 392 4.33 -15.43 21.19
CA ASP A 392 4.14 -15.61 22.62
C ASP A 392 4.95 -16.82 23.15
N HIS A 393 4.98 -16.97 24.47
CA HIS A 393 5.69 -18.08 25.13
C HIS A 393 5.13 -19.47 24.81
N VAL A 394 3.96 -19.56 24.17
CA VAL A 394 3.27 -20.79 23.80
C VAL A 394 3.49 -21.13 22.31
N GLY A 395 4.12 -20.23 21.54
CA GLY A 395 4.46 -20.42 20.13
C GLY A 395 3.44 -19.83 19.15
N ASP A 396 2.37 -19.17 19.63
CA ASP A 396 1.40 -18.49 18.76
C ASP A 396 2.04 -17.21 18.20
N ALA A 397 2.19 -17.15 16.87
CA ALA A 397 2.80 -16.01 16.17
C ALA A 397 1.73 -15.11 15.53
N VAL A 398 1.83 -13.80 15.77
CA VAL A 398 0.91 -12.80 15.21
C VAL A 398 1.66 -11.68 14.50
N LYS A 399 1.08 -11.19 13.41
CA LYS A 399 1.68 -10.11 12.61
C LYS A 399 1.31 -8.74 13.20
N ILE A 400 2.32 -7.99 13.65
CA ILE A 400 2.20 -6.60 14.09
C ILE A 400 2.73 -5.68 12.98
N ILE A 401 1.83 -5.15 12.16
CA ILE A 401 2.16 -4.16 11.14
C ILE A 401 1.09 -3.08 11.02
N ASP A 402 1.51 -1.88 10.61
CA ASP A 402 0.59 -0.92 10.00
C ASP A 402 0.21 -1.44 8.60
N ARG A 403 -1.04 -1.86 8.44
CA ARG A 403 -1.51 -2.45 7.18
C ARG A 403 -1.57 -1.44 6.05
N LEU A 404 -1.86 -0.17 6.34
CA LEU A 404 -1.94 0.86 5.31
C LEU A 404 -0.55 1.21 4.80
N ASP A 405 0.43 1.35 5.70
CA ASP A 405 1.82 1.56 5.32
C ASP A 405 2.39 0.34 4.57
N PHE A 406 2.17 -0.88 5.09
CA PHE A 406 2.61 -2.11 4.45
C PHE A 406 1.99 -2.31 3.06
N SER A 407 0.67 -2.07 2.93
CA SER A 407 -0.05 -2.07 1.65
C SER A 407 0.56 -1.03 0.71
N LYS A 408 0.71 0.23 1.15
CA LYS A 408 1.33 1.29 0.36
C LYS A 408 2.72 0.91 -0.12
N LYS A 409 3.60 0.34 0.71
CA LYS A 409 4.95 -0.10 0.31
C LYS A 409 4.94 -1.27 -0.69
N ASN A 410 4.05 -2.23 -0.51
CA ASN A 410 3.95 -3.39 -1.41
C ASN A 410 3.25 -3.06 -2.74
N PHE A 411 2.20 -2.24 -2.71
CA PHE A 411 1.58 -1.70 -3.92
C PHE A 411 2.43 -0.59 -4.54
N ALA A 412 3.29 0.09 -3.78
CA ALA A 412 4.28 1.00 -4.32
C ALA A 412 5.21 0.24 -5.28
N LYS A 413 5.67 -0.96 -4.91
CA LYS A 413 6.45 -1.86 -5.79
C LYS A 413 5.72 -2.25 -7.08
N GLU A 414 4.44 -2.62 -7.02
CA GLU A 414 3.64 -2.86 -8.24
C GLU A 414 3.40 -1.54 -9.02
N SER A 415 3.31 -0.42 -8.31
CA SER A 415 3.11 0.91 -8.87
C SER A 415 4.38 1.55 -9.44
N VAL A 416 5.56 0.98 -9.21
CA VAL A 416 6.77 1.32 -10.01
C VAL A 416 6.54 0.92 -11.47
N GLN A 417 5.62 -0.02 -11.74
CA GLN A 417 5.10 -0.28 -13.08
C GLN A 417 3.86 0.55 -13.45
N TYR A 418 3.10 1.08 -12.48
CA TYR A 418 1.91 1.93 -12.70
C TYR A 418 1.71 2.95 -11.57
N SER A 419 2.24 4.15 -11.75
CA SER A 419 2.26 5.19 -10.71
C SER A 419 0.86 5.63 -10.23
N PHE A 420 0.74 5.72 -8.90
CA PHE A 420 -0.10 6.65 -8.12
C PHE A 420 -1.51 6.19 -7.69
N ILE A 421 -1.57 5.47 -6.56
CA ILE A 421 -2.66 5.59 -5.57
C ILE A 421 -1.98 5.78 -4.21
N ASN A 422 -2.00 7.00 -3.68
CA ASN A 422 -1.58 7.31 -2.31
C ASN A 422 -2.77 7.96 -1.59
N ASP A 423 -3.50 7.19 -0.79
CA ASP A 423 -4.70 7.60 -0.05
C ASP A 423 -4.40 8.37 1.25
N LEU A 424 -3.37 9.21 1.24
CA LEU A 424 -3.32 10.34 2.17
C LEU A 424 -3.85 11.54 1.38
N THR A 425 -5.15 11.75 1.43
CA THR A 425 -5.74 13.01 0.98
C THR A 425 -5.30 14.09 1.96
N GLU A 426 -4.24 14.78 1.64
CA GLU A 426 -3.90 16.10 2.17
C GLU A 426 -3.51 16.95 0.97
N SER A 427 -4.06 18.15 0.89
CA SER A 427 -3.65 19.11 -0.13
C SER A 427 -2.14 19.33 -0.04
N ARG A 428 -1.44 19.09 -1.16
CA ARG A 428 0.01 19.33 -1.25
C ARG A 428 0.31 20.82 -1.38
N ALA A 429 -0.62 21.57 -1.96
CA ALA A 429 -0.50 23.00 -2.17
C ALA A 429 -0.86 23.85 -0.94
N PHE A 430 -1.89 23.46 -0.20
CA PHE A 430 -2.49 24.27 0.86
C PHE A 430 -2.70 23.44 2.12
N ARG A 431 -1.90 23.68 3.17
CA ARG A 431 -2.02 22.93 4.43
C ARG A 431 -2.89 23.63 5.47
N SER A 432 -3.18 24.91 5.23
CA SER A 432 -3.89 25.77 6.17
C SER A 432 -4.75 26.81 5.45
N ARG A 433 -5.71 27.41 6.17
CA ARG A 433 -6.50 28.54 5.64
C ARG A 433 -5.60 29.75 5.33
N GLN A 434 -4.55 29.94 6.12
CA GLN A 434 -3.56 31.00 5.94
C GLN A 434 -2.80 30.85 4.62
N ASP A 435 -2.55 29.62 4.14
CA ASP A 435 -1.91 29.42 2.85
C ASP A 435 -2.77 29.87 1.68
N ILE A 436 -4.09 29.67 1.79
CA ILE A 436 -5.06 30.11 0.78
C ILE A 436 -5.26 31.63 0.86
N GLY A 437 -5.24 32.20 2.07
CA GLY A 437 -5.36 33.64 2.31
C GLY A 437 -4.24 34.50 1.71
N LYS A 438 -3.12 33.89 1.29
CA LYS A 438 -2.04 34.58 0.56
C LYS A 438 -2.46 35.08 -0.83
N PHE A 439 -3.55 34.54 -1.37
CA PHE A 439 -4.11 34.90 -2.66
C PHE A 439 -5.31 35.84 -2.47
N THR A 440 -5.61 36.60 -3.51
CA THR A 440 -6.91 37.29 -3.64
C THR A 440 -7.98 36.28 -4.10
N ALA A 441 -9.26 36.52 -3.76
CA ALA A 441 -10.34 35.62 -4.20
C ALA A 441 -10.44 35.46 -5.75
N PRO A 442 -10.21 36.51 -6.58
CA PRO A 442 -10.12 36.36 -8.03
C PRO A 442 -8.97 35.46 -8.51
N GLU A 443 -7.81 35.50 -7.86
CA GLU A 443 -6.69 34.60 -8.19
C GLU A 443 -7.05 33.14 -7.89
N ILE A 444 -7.72 32.89 -6.77
CA ILE A 444 -8.26 31.57 -6.44
C ILE A 444 -9.25 31.10 -7.51
N GLY A 445 -10.13 31.98 -8.01
CA GLY A 445 -11.02 31.67 -9.13
C GLY A 445 -10.26 31.23 -10.39
N ASN A 446 -9.17 31.90 -10.74
CA ASN A 446 -8.31 31.49 -11.86
C ASN A 446 -7.65 30.12 -11.62
N ILE A 447 -7.17 29.87 -10.40
CA ILE A 447 -6.55 28.60 -10.04
C ILE A 447 -7.57 27.46 -10.14
N ILE A 448 -8.76 27.60 -9.56
CA ILE A 448 -9.85 26.60 -9.66
C ILE A 448 -10.13 26.26 -11.13
N TYR A 449 -10.26 27.27 -11.96
CA TYR A 449 -10.54 27.09 -13.38
C TYR A 449 -9.39 26.38 -14.12
N SER A 450 -8.13 26.69 -13.76
CA SER A 450 -6.97 25.98 -14.31
C SER A 450 -6.96 24.49 -13.94
N TYR A 451 -7.37 24.12 -12.72
CA TYR A 451 -7.50 22.73 -12.30
C TYR A 451 -8.58 22.00 -13.09
N MET A 452 -9.72 22.65 -13.35
CA MET A 452 -10.77 22.06 -14.19
C MET A 452 -10.27 21.79 -15.62
N ILE A 453 -9.55 22.73 -16.23
CA ILE A 453 -8.96 22.52 -17.55
C ILE A 453 -7.90 21.41 -17.49
N ALA A 454 -7.06 21.37 -16.47
CA ALA A 454 -6.05 20.31 -16.29
C ALA A 454 -6.69 18.91 -16.19
N LEU A 455 -7.73 18.76 -15.36
CA LEU A 455 -8.46 17.50 -15.23
C LEU A 455 -9.11 17.09 -16.55
N MET A 456 -9.61 18.03 -17.34
CA MET A 456 -10.14 17.76 -18.68
C MET A 456 -9.05 17.33 -19.67
N VAL A 457 -7.88 17.97 -19.66
CA VAL A 457 -6.72 17.57 -20.46
C VAL A 457 -6.28 16.15 -20.11
N MET A 458 -6.21 15.83 -18.81
CA MET A 458 -5.91 14.49 -18.31
C MET A 458 -6.99 13.48 -18.69
N HIS A 459 -8.28 13.84 -18.58
CA HIS A 459 -9.40 12.96 -18.87
C HIS A 459 -9.44 12.52 -20.34
N ASN A 460 -9.05 13.40 -21.27
CA ASN A 460 -9.02 13.10 -22.70
C ASN A 460 -7.84 12.19 -23.11
N GLU A 461 -6.94 11.87 -22.19
CA GLU A 461 -5.75 11.05 -22.44
C GLU A 461 -5.88 9.68 -21.78
N PHE A 462 -5.87 8.61 -22.58
CA PHE A 462 -6.21 7.24 -22.13
C PHE A 462 -5.50 6.84 -20.83
N LYS A 463 -4.19 7.09 -20.75
CA LYS A 463 -3.35 6.76 -19.58
C LYS A 463 -3.70 7.57 -18.32
N TYR A 464 -4.15 8.81 -18.48
CA TYR A 464 -4.38 9.77 -17.38
C TYR A 464 -5.86 9.91 -17.00
N LYS A 465 -6.73 9.31 -17.80
CA LYS A 465 -8.18 9.39 -17.65
C LYS A 465 -8.67 8.95 -16.29
N LYS A 466 -8.21 7.79 -15.82
CA LYS A 466 -8.59 7.24 -14.52
C LYS A 466 -8.13 8.14 -13.37
N MET A 467 -6.95 8.73 -13.48
CA MET A 467 -6.43 9.68 -12.49
C MET A 467 -7.32 10.93 -12.37
N ALA A 468 -7.78 11.47 -13.50
CA ALA A 468 -8.72 12.61 -13.51
C ALA A 468 -10.08 12.26 -12.87
N GLN A 469 -10.58 11.05 -13.12
CA GLN A 469 -11.82 10.53 -12.53
C GLN A 469 -11.70 10.40 -11.01
N ASP A 470 -10.60 9.80 -10.54
CA ASP A 470 -10.38 9.56 -9.12
C ASP A 470 -10.14 10.87 -8.36
N TYR A 471 -9.37 11.81 -8.94
CA TYR A 471 -9.21 13.15 -8.38
C TYR A 471 -10.54 13.90 -8.27
N SER A 472 -11.40 13.82 -9.31
CA SER A 472 -12.72 14.46 -9.32
C SER A 472 -13.65 13.82 -8.28
N SER A 473 -13.61 12.49 -8.14
CA SER A 473 -14.38 11.76 -7.13
C SER A 473 -13.94 12.13 -5.71
N ARG A 474 -12.63 12.22 -5.46
CA ARG A 474 -12.07 12.66 -4.17
C ARG A 474 -12.46 14.10 -3.84
N THR A 475 -12.39 15.00 -4.82
CA THR A 475 -12.81 16.40 -4.65
C THR A 475 -14.29 16.52 -4.28
N LEU A 476 -15.15 15.61 -4.76
CA LEU A 476 -16.59 15.61 -4.46
C LEU A 476 -16.96 14.89 -3.15
N SER A 477 -16.01 14.21 -2.48
CA SER A 477 -16.30 13.28 -1.38
C SER A 477 -17.00 13.91 -0.16
N TYR A 478 -16.77 15.20 0.11
CA TYR A 478 -17.35 15.91 1.25
C TYR A 478 -18.65 16.67 0.91
N GLY A 479 -19.25 16.41 -0.26
CA GLY A 479 -20.58 16.88 -0.59
C GLY A 479 -20.64 18.33 -1.10
N ASN A 480 -20.77 19.32 -0.21
CA ASN A 480 -21.16 20.69 -0.56
C ASN A 480 -20.10 21.77 -0.35
N PHE A 481 -18.86 21.40 0.00
CA PHE A 481 -17.73 22.33 0.19
C PHE A 481 -17.94 23.37 1.29
N ASP A 482 -18.94 23.23 2.17
CA ASP A 482 -19.22 24.24 3.19
C ASP A 482 -18.18 24.26 4.32
N PHE A 483 -17.45 23.16 4.51
CA PHE A 483 -16.49 23.00 5.61
C PHE A 483 -15.06 22.89 5.10
N PHE A 484 -14.14 23.54 5.81
CA PHE A 484 -12.71 23.35 5.59
C PHE A 484 -12.34 21.91 5.98
N ARG A 485 -11.67 21.19 5.08
CA ARG A 485 -11.24 19.81 5.28
C ARG A 485 -9.75 19.74 5.05
N THR A 486 -8.97 19.55 6.11
CA THR A 486 -7.51 19.36 6.03
C THR A 486 -7.16 18.18 5.13
N ASN A 487 -8.06 17.19 5.05
CA ASN A 487 -7.96 16.04 4.17
C ASN A 487 -8.67 16.22 2.81
N GLY A 488 -8.90 17.46 2.38
CA GLY A 488 -9.39 17.78 1.03
C GLY A 488 -8.29 17.73 -0.01
N THR A 489 -8.66 17.54 -1.28
CA THR A 489 -7.76 17.81 -2.42
C THR A 489 -7.43 19.31 -2.48
N ASP A 490 -6.39 19.67 -3.22
CA ASP A 490 -6.09 21.10 -3.49
C ASP A 490 -7.33 21.81 -4.04
N LEU A 491 -8.02 21.17 -4.98
CA LEU A 491 -9.22 21.72 -5.62
C LEU A 491 -10.40 21.83 -4.63
N TYR A 492 -10.56 20.88 -3.71
CA TYR A 492 -11.59 20.96 -2.68
C TYR A 492 -11.40 22.20 -1.81
N LEU A 493 -10.18 22.41 -1.33
CA LEU A 493 -9.85 23.53 -0.45
C LEU A 493 -10.04 24.89 -1.15
N LEU A 494 -9.64 24.96 -2.42
CA LEU A 494 -9.87 26.14 -3.26
C LEU A 494 -11.37 26.41 -3.49
N ILE A 495 -12.17 25.39 -3.78
CA ILE A 495 -13.62 25.56 -3.96
C ILE A 495 -14.26 26.00 -2.64
N HIS A 496 -13.89 25.35 -1.53
CA HIS A 496 -14.39 25.72 -0.20
C HIS A 496 -14.12 27.20 0.10
N SER A 497 -12.93 27.72 -0.22
CA SER A 497 -12.54 29.07 0.18
C SER A 497 -13.41 30.17 -0.40
N ILE A 498 -13.89 30.04 -1.64
CA ILE A 498 -14.68 31.09 -2.32
C ILE A 498 -16.14 30.71 -2.58
N LEU A 499 -16.52 29.43 -2.50
CA LEU A 499 -17.89 28.95 -2.78
C LEU A 499 -18.56 28.26 -1.59
N GLY A 500 -17.81 27.88 -0.55
CA GLY A 500 -18.36 27.22 0.64
C GLY A 500 -19.04 28.22 1.58
N LYS A 501 -20.26 27.91 2.03
CA LYS A 501 -21.02 28.81 2.92
C LYS A 501 -20.37 29.03 4.28
N GLY A 502 -19.58 28.06 4.77
CA GLY A 502 -18.83 28.14 6.01
C GLY A 502 -17.37 28.57 5.84
N SER A 503 -17.01 29.16 4.70
CA SER A 503 -15.67 29.71 4.50
C SER A 503 -15.45 30.92 5.40
N ILE A 504 -14.33 30.91 6.12
CA ILE A 504 -13.86 32.00 6.99
C ILE A 504 -12.46 32.47 6.59
N ILE A 505 -12.09 32.27 5.31
CA ILE A 505 -10.77 32.64 4.81
C ILE A 505 -10.68 34.14 4.67
N GLN A 506 -9.63 34.72 5.26
CA GLN A 506 -9.24 36.12 5.05
C GLN A 506 -8.27 36.15 3.87
N PHE A 507 -8.66 36.83 2.80
CA PHE A 507 -7.88 36.88 1.56
C PHE A 507 -6.95 38.09 1.55
N ASN A 508 -5.93 38.06 0.70
CA ASN A 508 -5.14 39.25 0.44
C ASN A 508 -6.03 40.28 -0.27
N ASP A 509 -6.02 41.55 0.16
CA ASP A 509 -6.97 42.60 -0.28
C ASP A 509 -8.46 42.25 0.00
N ASP A 510 -8.85 42.33 1.27
CA ASP A 510 -10.16 41.91 1.81
C ASP A 510 -11.35 42.54 1.04
N LYS A 511 -11.35 43.85 0.80
CA LYS A 511 -12.53 44.55 0.23
C LYS A 511 -12.91 44.07 -1.18
N ARG A 512 -11.93 43.81 -2.05
CA ARG A 512 -12.19 43.30 -3.41
C ARG A 512 -12.54 41.82 -3.39
N SER A 513 -11.94 41.07 -2.48
CA SER A 513 -12.18 39.64 -2.32
C SER A 513 -13.57 39.34 -1.77
N ASP A 514 -14.05 40.12 -0.79
CA ASP A 514 -15.39 39.98 -0.22
C ASP A 514 -16.49 40.19 -1.27
N ALA A 515 -16.42 41.29 -2.02
CA ALA A 515 -17.37 41.58 -3.11
C ALA A 515 -17.32 40.54 -4.25
N TYR A 516 -16.18 39.85 -4.40
CA TYR A 516 -16.06 38.74 -5.36
C TYR A 516 -16.74 37.47 -4.83
N VAL A 517 -16.55 37.13 -3.55
CA VAL A 517 -17.12 35.94 -2.89
C VAL A 517 -18.63 36.07 -2.70
N GLU A 518 -19.14 37.20 -2.20
CA GLU A 518 -20.58 37.42 -1.99
C GLU A 518 -21.40 37.18 -3.27
N ARG A 519 -20.86 37.59 -4.43
CA ARG A 519 -21.49 37.39 -5.73
C ARG A 519 -21.52 35.91 -6.18
N LEU A 520 -20.60 35.09 -5.68
CA LEU A 520 -20.39 33.72 -6.15
C LEU A 520 -21.18 32.66 -5.38
N GLN A 521 -21.61 32.95 -4.15
CA GLN A 521 -22.19 31.99 -3.19
C GLN A 521 -23.52 31.33 -3.61
N SER A 522 -24.03 31.58 -4.83
CA SER A 522 -25.21 30.93 -5.42
C SER A 522 -24.91 29.92 -6.55
N ASN A 523 -23.66 29.77 -7.01
CA ASN A 523 -23.32 29.06 -8.26
C ASN A 523 -22.55 27.72 -8.09
N ILE A 524 -22.62 27.08 -6.93
CA ILE A 524 -21.86 25.85 -6.61
C ILE A 524 -22.21 24.63 -7.49
N LEU A 525 -23.39 24.65 -8.13
CA LEU A 525 -23.89 23.55 -8.95
C LEU A 525 -23.05 23.33 -10.22
N SER A 526 -22.57 24.40 -10.86
CA SER A 526 -21.78 24.33 -12.09
C SER A 526 -20.43 23.61 -11.88
N VAL A 527 -19.76 23.90 -10.76
CA VAL A 527 -18.51 23.24 -10.35
C VAL A 527 -18.71 21.75 -10.08
N LYS A 528 -19.82 21.39 -9.43
CA LYS A 528 -20.15 19.97 -9.20
C LYS A 528 -20.47 19.24 -10.50
N ASN A 529 -21.15 19.90 -11.44
CA ASN A 529 -21.50 19.31 -12.72
C ASN A 529 -20.27 18.93 -13.53
N ILE A 530 -19.26 19.81 -13.65
CA ILE A 530 -18.04 19.49 -14.41
C ILE A 530 -17.24 18.34 -13.77
N LEU A 531 -17.13 18.31 -12.43
CA LEU A 531 -16.45 17.21 -11.73
C LEU A 531 -17.20 15.88 -11.86
N ASN A 532 -18.54 15.91 -11.85
CA ASN A 532 -19.37 14.73 -12.11
C ASN A 532 -19.27 14.25 -13.56
N ILE A 533 -19.23 15.15 -14.53
CA ILE A 533 -18.98 14.84 -15.95
C ILE A 533 -17.66 14.07 -16.10
N ILE A 534 -16.58 14.58 -15.49
CA ILE A 534 -15.26 13.93 -15.53
C ILE A 534 -15.33 12.57 -14.84
N LYS A 535 -15.91 12.49 -13.62
CA LYS A 535 -16.07 11.25 -12.85
C LYS A 535 -16.84 10.17 -13.61
N GLN A 536 -17.95 10.54 -14.26
CA GLN A 536 -18.87 9.63 -14.93
C GLN A 536 -18.49 9.35 -16.39
N ASN A 537 -17.40 9.95 -16.89
CA ASN A 537 -16.99 9.86 -18.30
C ASN A 537 -18.07 10.35 -19.29
N ASN A 538 -18.91 11.31 -18.89
CA ASN A 538 -19.98 11.86 -19.72
C ASN A 538 -19.57 13.22 -20.28
N LEU A 539 -18.77 13.22 -21.35
CA LEU A 539 -18.20 14.44 -21.94
C LEU A 539 -19.21 15.31 -22.72
N SER A 540 -20.50 14.96 -22.72
CA SER A 540 -21.53 15.78 -23.32
C SER A 540 -21.58 17.15 -22.64
N ASN A 541 -21.65 18.22 -23.43
CA ASN A 541 -21.80 19.61 -22.95
C ASN A 541 -20.64 20.17 -22.10
N VAL A 542 -19.46 19.53 -22.07
CA VAL A 542 -18.27 20.05 -21.37
C VAL A 542 -17.93 21.49 -21.77
N GLY A 543 -18.00 21.79 -23.06
CA GLY A 543 -17.63 23.11 -23.57
C GLY A 543 -18.56 24.24 -23.09
N SER A 544 -19.86 23.97 -23.00
CA SER A 544 -20.83 24.92 -22.46
C SER A 544 -20.71 25.04 -20.94
N GLU A 545 -20.44 23.94 -20.23
CA GLU A 545 -20.20 23.94 -18.78
C GLU A 545 -18.95 24.75 -18.40
N LEU A 546 -17.82 24.53 -19.10
CA LEU A 546 -16.61 25.32 -18.86
C LEU A 546 -16.83 26.80 -19.20
N MET A 547 -17.57 27.13 -20.27
CA MET A 547 -17.90 28.51 -20.60
C MET A 547 -18.79 29.17 -19.54
N ARG A 548 -19.71 28.43 -18.94
CA ARG A 548 -20.54 28.89 -17.83
C ARG A 548 -19.68 29.22 -16.61
N ILE A 549 -18.81 28.29 -16.20
CA ILE A 549 -17.89 28.48 -15.08
C ILE A 549 -16.93 29.65 -15.35
N GLU A 550 -16.47 29.84 -16.59
CA GLU A 550 -15.64 30.98 -16.99
C GLU A 550 -16.29 32.33 -16.65
N ARG A 551 -17.59 32.45 -16.94
CA ARG A 551 -18.38 33.66 -16.68
C ARG A 551 -18.64 33.84 -15.19
N GLU A 552 -19.00 32.76 -14.50
CA GLU A 552 -19.26 32.76 -13.06
C GLU A 552 -18.01 33.24 -12.30
N LEU A 553 -16.85 32.62 -12.55
CA LEU A 553 -15.58 32.97 -11.92
C LEU A 553 -14.94 34.27 -12.48
N LYS A 554 -15.56 34.92 -13.47
CA LYS A 554 -15.04 36.12 -14.16
C LYS A 554 -13.59 35.98 -14.60
N ILE A 555 -13.26 34.84 -15.21
CA ILE A 555 -11.89 34.56 -15.67
C ILE A 555 -11.50 35.61 -16.71
N ASN A 556 -10.41 36.32 -16.45
CA ASN A 556 -9.84 37.31 -17.38
C ASN A 556 -8.51 36.86 -17.99
N ASP A 557 -7.94 35.78 -17.47
CA ASP A 557 -6.67 35.25 -17.93
C ASP A 557 -6.76 34.73 -19.37
N SER A 558 -5.92 35.27 -20.25
CA SER A 558 -5.92 34.95 -21.68
C SER A 558 -5.45 33.52 -21.97
N VAL A 559 -4.55 32.98 -21.15
CA VAL A 559 -4.04 31.60 -21.26
C VAL A 559 -5.15 30.61 -20.91
N LEU A 560 -5.89 30.86 -19.83
CA LEU A 560 -7.01 30.00 -19.43
C LEU A 560 -8.16 30.04 -20.45
N LYS A 561 -8.52 31.23 -20.96
CA LYS A 561 -9.55 31.36 -22.02
C LYS A 561 -9.17 30.61 -23.30
N LYS A 562 -7.90 30.71 -23.71
CA LYS A 562 -7.38 29.98 -24.87
C LYS A 562 -7.40 28.47 -24.63
N SER A 563 -6.95 28.05 -23.45
CA SER A 563 -6.88 26.63 -23.08
C SER A 563 -8.26 25.99 -22.98
N ARG A 564 -9.27 26.71 -22.46
CA ARG A 564 -10.65 26.25 -22.48
C ARG A 564 -11.18 26.05 -23.90
N ARG A 565 -10.95 26.99 -24.83
CA ARG A 565 -11.36 26.80 -26.24
C ARG A 565 -10.77 25.53 -26.83
N MET A 566 -9.49 25.27 -26.56
CA MET A 566 -8.80 24.09 -27.07
C MET A 566 -9.34 22.80 -26.44
N VAL A 567 -9.54 22.75 -25.12
CA VAL A 567 -10.02 21.53 -24.44
C VAL A 567 -11.48 21.20 -24.75
N SER A 568 -12.32 22.20 -25.06
CA SER A 568 -13.72 21.98 -25.50
C SER A 568 -13.82 21.22 -26.82
N ASP A 569 -12.82 21.36 -27.70
CA ASP A 569 -12.73 20.67 -28.99
C ASP A 569 -11.53 19.69 -29.03
N TYR A 570 -11.20 19.08 -27.89
CA TYR A 570 -9.97 18.29 -27.73
C TYR A 570 -9.77 17.20 -28.80
N SER A 571 -10.85 16.53 -29.19
CA SER A 571 -10.83 15.48 -30.22
C SER A 571 -10.39 15.97 -31.59
N LYS A 572 -10.64 17.25 -31.91
CA LYS A 572 -10.29 17.89 -33.18
C LYS A 572 -8.89 18.50 -33.19
N LEU A 573 -8.23 18.63 -32.03
CA LEU A 573 -6.89 19.18 -31.93
C LEU A 573 -5.85 18.27 -32.56
N LYS A 574 -4.93 18.85 -33.33
CA LYS A 574 -3.70 18.18 -33.79
C LYS A 574 -2.76 17.89 -32.62
N GLN A 575 -1.85 16.93 -32.79
CA GLN A 575 -0.90 16.54 -31.76
C GLN A 575 -0.07 17.71 -31.21
N LYS A 576 0.37 18.63 -32.09
CA LYS A 576 1.10 19.85 -31.70
C LYS A 576 0.25 20.79 -30.84
N GLU A 577 -1.04 20.92 -31.16
CA GLU A 577 -1.98 21.77 -30.41
C GLU A 577 -2.30 21.16 -29.03
N ARG A 578 -2.47 19.84 -28.95
CA ARG A 578 -2.61 19.13 -27.66
C ARG A 578 -1.38 19.32 -26.79
N TYR A 579 -0.19 19.27 -27.38
CA TYR A 579 1.06 19.51 -26.69
C TYR A 579 1.19 20.96 -26.19
N THR A 580 0.84 21.95 -27.02
CA THR A 580 0.79 23.35 -26.61
C THR A 580 -0.21 23.58 -25.48
N LEU A 581 -1.39 22.96 -25.54
CA LEU A 581 -2.39 23.02 -24.47
C LEU A 581 -1.84 22.48 -23.15
N LEU A 582 -1.19 21.31 -23.19
CA LEU A 582 -0.58 20.70 -22.01
C LEU A 582 0.51 21.60 -21.40
N ILE A 583 1.44 22.12 -22.21
CA ILE A 583 2.50 23.01 -21.73
C ILE A 583 1.92 24.26 -21.07
N ASN A 584 0.93 24.90 -21.71
CA ASN A 584 0.34 26.12 -21.19
C ASN A 584 -0.29 25.91 -19.81
N ILE A 585 -1.01 24.79 -19.63
CA ILE A 585 -1.66 24.47 -18.36
C ILE A 585 -0.67 24.01 -17.30
N GLU A 586 0.33 23.20 -17.66
CA GLU A 586 1.41 22.81 -16.77
C GLU A 586 2.17 24.05 -16.24
N GLN A 587 2.57 24.95 -17.13
CA GLN A 587 3.29 26.18 -16.77
C GLN A 587 2.42 27.11 -15.93
N TYR A 588 1.12 27.21 -16.23
CA TYR A 588 0.18 27.99 -15.43
C TYR A 588 0.10 27.47 -13.99
N ILE A 589 -0.08 26.16 -13.81
CA ILE A 589 -0.14 25.54 -12.48
C ILE A 589 1.21 25.66 -11.78
N ARG A 590 2.34 25.46 -12.47
CA ARG A 590 3.68 25.64 -11.90
C ARG A 590 3.89 27.04 -11.33
N ARG A 591 3.47 28.07 -12.09
CA ARG A 591 3.67 29.47 -11.71
C ARG A 591 2.84 29.87 -10.50
N ASN A 592 1.59 29.43 -10.44
CA ASN A 592 0.64 29.88 -9.42
C ASN A 592 0.59 28.95 -8.20
N VAL A 593 0.74 27.64 -8.41
CA VAL A 593 0.62 26.61 -7.37
C VAL A 593 1.67 25.50 -7.58
N PRO A 594 2.97 25.77 -7.41
CA PRO A 594 4.05 24.83 -7.74
C PRO A 594 4.02 23.51 -6.95
N LYS A 595 3.39 23.51 -5.78
CA LYS A 595 3.22 22.32 -4.93
C LYS A 595 1.93 21.53 -5.23
N SER A 596 1.22 21.87 -6.32
CA SER A 596 -0.03 21.22 -6.70
C SER A 596 0.09 19.70 -6.86
N GLU A 597 -0.94 18.98 -6.40
CA GLU A 597 -1.16 17.56 -6.66
C GLU A 597 -1.16 17.25 -8.18
N LEU A 598 -1.66 18.16 -9.02
CA LEU A 598 -1.73 17.97 -10.47
C LEU A 598 -0.42 18.30 -11.19
N TYR A 599 0.47 19.10 -10.60
CA TYR A 599 1.66 19.60 -11.29
C TYR A 599 2.58 18.46 -11.75
N SER A 600 2.91 17.53 -10.84
CA SER A 600 3.77 16.37 -11.15
C SER A 600 3.20 15.49 -12.26
N ILE A 601 1.87 15.33 -12.30
CA ILE A 601 1.18 14.52 -13.31
C ILE A 601 1.30 15.20 -14.68
N LEU A 602 1.00 16.50 -14.75
CA LEU A 602 1.13 17.28 -15.99
C LEU A 602 2.58 17.32 -16.50
N GLN A 603 3.55 17.40 -15.59
CA GLN A 603 4.97 17.32 -15.94
C GLN A 603 5.33 15.96 -16.56
N ASN A 604 4.82 14.86 -16.01
CA ASN A 604 5.03 13.53 -16.57
C ASN A 604 4.38 13.37 -17.94
N MET A 605 3.15 13.87 -18.10
CA MET A 605 2.47 13.94 -19.40
C MET A 605 3.32 14.69 -20.45
N ASN A 606 3.98 15.77 -20.04
CA ASN A 606 4.83 16.57 -20.93
C ASN A 606 6.11 15.81 -21.29
N LYS A 607 6.81 15.22 -20.31
CA LYS A 607 8.02 14.41 -20.52
C LYS A 607 7.79 13.24 -21.47
N GLU A 608 6.69 12.51 -21.31
CA GLU A 608 6.34 11.38 -22.18
C GLU A 608 6.13 11.81 -23.64
N ARG A 609 5.56 13.00 -23.84
CA ARG A 609 5.36 13.58 -25.18
C ARG A 609 6.64 14.09 -25.82
N GLN A 610 7.58 14.58 -25.02
CA GLN A 610 8.92 14.95 -25.50
C GLN A 610 9.71 13.71 -25.97
N LEU A 611 9.55 12.58 -25.27
CA LEU A 611 10.16 11.31 -25.67
C LEU A 611 9.56 10.76 -26.97
N THR A 612 8.23 10.81 -27.14
CA THR A 612 7.57 10.37 -28.38
C THR A 612 7.90 11.26 -29.58
N ASN A 613 7.99 12.58 -29.41
CA ASN A 613 8.38 13.49 -30.50
C ASN A 613 9.86 13.38 -30.90
N ARG A 614 10.75 12.94 -29.98
CA ARG A 614 12.18 12.70 -30.29
C ARG A 614 12.39 11.46 -31.15
N ILE A 615 11.57 10.42 -30.99
CA ILE A 615 11.65 9.17 -31.75
C ILE A 615 11.25 9.40 -33.22
N THR A 616 10.35 10.35 -33.51
CA THR A 616 9.91 10.66 -34.88
C THR A 616 10.87 11.53 -35.69
N THR A 617 11.90 12.10 -35.05
CA THR A 617 12.91 12.97 -35.69
C THR A 617 14.26 12.29 -35.87
N GLN A 618 14.31 10.97 -36.10
CA GLN A 618 15.49 10.39 -36.74
C GLN A 618 15.53 10.83 -38.21
N LYS A 619 16.52 11.66 -38.55
CA LYS A 619 16.86 12.01 -39.94
C LYS A 619 16.94 10.71 -40.75
N ALA A 620 16.13 10.61 -41.80
CA ALA A 620 16.31 9.58 -42.80
C ALA A 620 17.75 9.64 -43.32
N LEU A 621 18.45 8.51 -43.28
CA LEU A 621 19.75 8.36 -43.94
C LEU A 621 19.57 8.67 -45.44
N PRO A 622 20.47 9.45 -46.05
CA PRO A 622 20.36 9.76 -47.47
C PRO A 622 20.46 8.45 -48.28
N LYS A 623 19.39 8.14 -49.01
CA LYS A 623 19.44 7.20 -50.12
C LYS A 623 20.31 7.84 -51.19
N ASN A 624 21.53 7.35 -51.35
CA ASN A 624 22.29 7.24 -52.61
C ASN A 624 23.78 7.12 -52.29
N VAL A 625 24.36 5.91 -52.38
CA VAL A 625 25.54 5.64 -53.23
C VAL A 625 25.43 4.18 -53.66
N ALA A 626 25.40 3.98 -54.97
CA ALA A 626 25.33 2.70 -55.63
C ALA A 626 26.65 1.91 -55.49
N VAL A 627 26.51 0.60 -55.68
CA VAL A 627 27.55 -0.42 -55.77
C VAL A 627 28.51 -0.12 -56.94
N GLY A 628 29.82 -0.19 -56.66
CA GLY A 628 30.82 -0.73 -57.58
C GLY A 628 31.47 0.21 -58.60
N ALA A 629 32.75 0.55 -58.37
CA ALA A 629 33.77 0.63 -59.41
C ALA A 629 35.16 0.33 -58.81
N ASN A 630 35.77 -0.70 -59.37
CA ASN A 630 37.09 -1.33 -59.13
C ASN A 630 37.28 -2.15 -57.86
#